data_AF-A0A936E7X0-F1
#
_entry.id   AF-A0A936E7X0-F1
#
_cell.length_a   1.000
_cell.length_b   1.000
_cell.length_c   1.000
_cell.angle_alpha   90.00
_cell.angle_beta   90.00
_cell.angle_gamma   90.00
#
_symmetry.space_group_name_H-M   'P 1'
#
loop_
_entity.id
_entity.type
_entity.pdbx_description
1 polymer ?
#
loop_
_entity_poly.entity_id
_entity_poly.type
_entity_poly.pdbx_seq_one_letter_code
_entity_poly.pdbx_strand_id
1 'polypeptide(L)'
;MATLSLKISPEDMLQVVQEMPLDELTRFTDKVLQVKARHMAASLTVGEERLIEEIDRLKLSPKTHQRLLALGAKLEDEALSAAEQEELQHLSEKSEKINAQRLAKVAELATLWQKPLPEVMKQLGLWRSYAQ
;
A
#
# COMPACT_ATOMS: atom_id res chain seq x y z
N MET A 1 12.69 2.97 41.14
CA MET A 1 13.53 3.16 39.93
C MET A 1 12.93 4.32 39.15
N ALA A 2 13.68 5.42 38.99
CA ALA A 2 13.18 6.61 38.32
C ALA A 2 13.24 6.40 36.80
N THR A 3 12.09 6.44 36.12
CA THR A 3 12.01 6.48 34.67
C THR A 3 12.41 7.88 34.20
N LEU A 4 13.61 8.03 33.63
CA LEU A 4 13.99 9.25 32.92
C LEU A 4 13.11 9.39 31.68
N SER A 5 12.26 10.41 31.66
CA SER A 5 11.53 10.81 30.46
C SER A 5 12.42 11.78 29.67
N LEU A 6 13.16 11.24 28.69
CA LEU A 6 13.89 12.05 27.73
C LEU A 6 12.90 12.62 26.70
N LYS A 7 12.72 13.94 26.69
CA LYS A 7 12.03 14.65 25.61
C LYS A 7 13.00 14.83 24.46
N ILE A 8 12.93 13.94 23.47
CA ILE A 8 13.69 14.04 22.22
C ILE A 8 12.78 14.71 21.18
N SER A 9 13.30 15.71 20.45
CA SER A 9 12.55 16.34 19.37
C SER A 9 12.44 15.39 18.15
N PRO A 10 11.42 15.54 17.28
CA PRO A 10 11.35 14.78 16.04
C PRO A 10 12.61 14.92 15.17
N GLU A 11 13.21 16.10 15.15
CA GLU A 11 14.42 16.42 14.40
C GLU A 11 15.65 15.68 14.97
N ASP A 12 15.79 15.63 16.29
CA ASP A 12 16.88 14.89 16.95
C ASP A 12 16.71 13.38 16.76
N MET A 13 15.47 12.88 16.72
CA MET A 13 15.19 11.47 16.44
C MET A 13 15.58 11.09 15.01
N LEU A 14 15.38 11.99 14.04
CA LEU A 14 15.80 11.77 12.65
C LEU A 14 17.32 11.64 12.50
N GLN A 15 18.10 12.34 13.32
CA GLN A 15 19.56 12.17 13.32
C GLN A 15 19.96 10.77 13.80
N VAL A 16 19.29 10.25 14.83
CA VAL A 16 19.53 8.89 15.35
C VAL A 16 19.13 7.82 14.33
N VAL A 17 18.04 8.04 13.59
CA VAL A 17 17.53 7.11 12.58
C VAL A 17 18.45 7.03 11.35
N GLN A 18 19.20 8.09 11.03
CA GLN A 18 20.13 8.10 9.89
C GLN A 18 21.33 7.17 10.07
N GLU A 19 21.80 7.00 11.30
CA GLU A 19 22.93 6.13 11.65
C GLU A 19 22.49 4.67 11.92
N MET A 20 21.20 4.37 11.76
CA MET A 20 20.62 3.08 12.12
C MET A 20 20.87 2.02 11.03
N PRO A 21 21.32 0.81 11.39
CA PRO A 21 21.44 -0.31 10.44
C PRO A 21 20.10 -0.62 9.75
N LEU A 22 20.12 -1.06 8.50
CA LEU A 22 18.92 -1.23 7.66
C LEU A 22 17.86 -2.17 8.27
N ASP A 23 18.28 -3.26 8.92
CA ASP A 23 17.39 -4.21 9.59
C ASP A 23 16.72 -3.60 10.83
N GLU A 24 17.45 -2.76 11.55
CA GLU A 24 16.92 -2.02 12.69
C GLU A 24 16.02 -0.86 12.25
N LEU A 25 16.38 -0.14 11.20
CA LEU A 25 15.57 0.90 10.56
C LEU A 25 14.25 0.33 10.06
N THR A 26 14.26 -0.87 9.48
CA THR A 26 13.04 -1.56 9.01
C THR A 26 12.11 -1.83 10.20
N ARG A 27 12.62 -2.42 11.28
CA ARG A 27 11.85 -2.68 12.51
C ARG A 27 11.36 -1.40 13.19
N PHE A 28 12.16 -0.33 13.15
CA PHE A 28 11.78 0.97 13.67
C PHE A 28 10.63 1.58 12.86
N THR A 29 10.72 1.52 11.53
CA THR A 29 9.69 2.00 10.61
C THR A 29 8.37 1.27 10.82
N ASP A 30 8.38 -0.06 10.99
CA ASP A 30 7.19 -0.84 11.33
C ASP A 30 6.52 -0.38 12.62
N LYS A 31 7.31 -0.07 13.66
CA LYS A 31 6.81 0.45 14.94
C LYS A 31 6.24 1.86 14.80
N VAL A 32 6.89 2.74 14.04
CA VAL A 32 6.38 4.10 13.76
C VAL A 32 5.08 4.02 12.96
N LEU A 33 4.99 3.12 11.99
CA LEU A 33 3.77 2.85 11.24
C LEU A 33 2.65 2.33 12.15
N GLN A 34 2.94 1.44 13.11
CA GLN A 34 1.94 1.00 14.10
C GLN A 34 1.47 2.15 15.01
N VAL A 35 2.37 3.04 15.44
CA VAL A 35 2.00 4.21 16.25
C VAL A 35 1.12 5.15 15.44
N LYS A 36 1.50 5.43 14.19
CA LYS A 36 0.68 6.22 13.25
C LYS A 36 -0.69 5.56 13.03
N ALA A 37 -0.73 4.25 12.82
CA ALA A 37 -1.96 3.49 12.65
C ALA A 37 -2.86 3.55 13.89
N ARG A 38 -2.29 3.51 15.11
CA ARG A 38 -3.05 3.71 16.37
C ARG A 38 -3.59 5.12 16.52
N HIS A 39 -2.81 6.13 16.15
CA HIS A 39 -3.28 7.52 16.15
C HIS A 39 -4.40 7.75 15.14
N MET A 40 -4.30 7.11 13.96
CA MET A 40 -5.37 7.11 12.97
C MET A 40 -6.59 6.34 13.50
N ALA A 41 -6.41 5.14 14.06
CA ALA A 41 -7.49 4.31 14.60
C ALA A 41 -8.27 4.96 15.74
N ALA A 42 -7.62 5.75 16.60
CA ALA A 42 -8.31 6.55 17.61
C ALA A 42 -9.23 7.64 17.01
N SER A 43 -9.10 7.93 15.72
CA SER A 43 -9.94 8.86 14.94
C SER A 43 -10.77 8.18 13.85
N LEU A 44 -10.67 6.85 13.67
CA LEU A 44 -11.42 6.12 12.65
C LEU A 44 -12.85 5.84 13.16
N THR A 45 -13.82 6.29 12.38
CA THR A 45 -15.20 5.82 12.45
C THR A 45 -15.29 4.39 11.91
N VAL A 46 -16.32 3.65 12.34
CA VAL A 46 -16.60 2.27 11.86
C VAL A 46 -16.70 2.18 10.33
N GLY A 47 -17.10 3.27 9.66
CA GLY A 47 -17.14 3.33 8.20
C GLY A 47 -15.76 3.34 7.54
N GLU A 48 -14.77 3.96 8.17
CA GLU A 48 -13.42 4.07 7.62
C GLU A 48 -12.63 2.77 7.80
N GLU A 49 -12.76 2.09 8.93
CA GLU A 49 -12.15 0.77 9.14
C GLU A 49 -12.61 -0.23 8.09
N ARG A 50 -13.92 -0.27 7.83
CA ARG A 50 -14.49 -1.13 6.79
C ARG A 50 -13.95 -0.79 5.40
N LEU A 51 -13.86 0.48 5.05
CA LEU A 51 -13.32 0.90 3.76
C LEU A 51 -11.85 0.50 3.59
N ILE A 52 -11.04 0.65 4.63
CA ILE A 52 -9.63 0.25 4.62
C ILE A 52 -9.51 -1.27 4.42
N GLU A 53 -10.32 -2.07 5.14
CA GLU A 53 -10.35 -3.52 4.92
C GLU A 53 -10.77 -3.90 3.50
N GLU A 54 -11.80 -3.26 2.95
CA GLU A 54 -12.24 -3.49 1.57
C GLU A 54 -11.12 -3.14 0.57
N ILE A 55 -10.42 -2.02 0.76
CA ILE A 55 -9.27 -1.60 -0.05
C ILE A 55 -8.13 -2.63 0.01
N ASP A 56 -7.85 -3.20 1.18
CA ASP A 56 -6.77 -4.17 1.37
C ASP A 56 -7.10 -5.56 0.82
N ARG A 57 -8.39 -5.93 0.79
CA ARG A 57 -8.89 -7.17 0.17
C ARG A 57 -8.96 -7.07 -1.35
N LEU A 58 -9.19 -5.88 -1.91
CA LEU A 58 -9.23 -5.63 -3.35
C LEU A 58 -7.81 -5.65 -3.96
N LYS A 59 -7.26 -6.85 -4.11
CA LYS A 59 -5.99 -7.10 -4.81
C LYS A 59 -6.00 -8.48 -5.44
N LEU A 60 -5.19 -8.68 -6.47
CA LEU A 60 -4.95 -10.01 -7.00
C LEU A 60 -4.29 -10.90 -5.95
N SER A 61 -4.59 -12.20 -5.99
CA SER A 61 -3.83 -13.16 -5.18
C SER A 61 -2.36 -13.14 -5.59
N PRO A 62 -1.40 -13.41 -4.69
CA PRO A 62 0.02 -13.42 -5.03
C PRO A 62 0.34 -14.30 -6.24
N LYS A 63 -0.29 -15.48 -6.32
CA LYS A 63 -0.13 -16.41 -7.45
C LYS A 63 -0.63 -15.83 -8.77
N THR A 64 -1.81 -15.18 -8.75
CA THR A 64 -2.37 -14.57 -9.95
C THR A 64 -1.55 -13.37 -10.41
N HIS A 65 -1.08 -12.55 -9.47
CA HIS A 65 -0.22 -11.42 -9.78
C HIS A 65 1.13 -11.86 -10.36
N GLN A 66 1.78 -12.88 -9.77
CA GLN A 66 3.01 -13.45 -10.32
C GLN A 66 2.81 -14.03 -11.73
N ARG A 67 1.67 -14.69 -11.98
CA ARG A 67 1.36 -15.21 -13.32
C ARG A 67 1.18 -14.09 -14.34
N LEU A 68 0.47 -13.02 -13.97
CA LEU A 68 0.31 -11.84 -14.81
C LEU A 68 1.67 -11.20 -15.15
N LEU A 69 2.56 -11.04 -14.17
CA LEU A 69 3.91 -10.50 -14.40
C LEU A 69 4.75 -11.40 -15.31
N ALA A 70 4.70 -12.73 -15.11
CA ALA A 70 5.44 -13.68 -15.93
C ALA A 70 4.96 -13.67 -17.39
N LEU A 71 3.65 -13.52 -17.62
CA LEU A 71 3.09 -13.38 -18.95
C LEU A 71 3.45 -12.02 -19.58
N GLY A 72 3.47 -10.94 -18.79
CA GLY A 72 3.94 -9.63 -19.25
C GLY A 72 5.39 -9.65 -19.72
N ALA A 73 6.30 -10.27 -18.94
CA ALA A 73 7.70 -10.42 -19.34
C ALA A 73 7.87 -11.24 -20.63
N LYS A 74 7.09 -12.32 -20.79
CA LYS A 74 7.09 -13.08 -22.05
C LYS A 74 6.61 -12.27 -23.26
N LEU A 75 5.75 -11.26 -23.04
CA LEU A 75 5.22 -10.41 -24.11
C LEU A 75 6.31 -9.50 -24.65
N GLU A 76 7.12 -8.96 -23.75
CA GLU A 76 8.31 -8.18 -24.09
C GLU A 76 9.34 -9.01 -24.87
N ASP A 77 9.45 -10.30 -24.55
CA ASP A 77 10.34 -11.26 -25.22
C ASP A 77 9.74 -11.91 -26.50
N GLU A 78 8.56 -11.47 -26.95
CA GLU A 78 7.81 -12.04 -28.10
C GLU A 78 7.58 -13.56 -28.02
N ALA A 79 7.56 -14.12 -26.81
CA ALA A 79 7.60 -15.57 -26.56
C ALA A 79 6.26 -16.17 -26.12
N LEU A 80 5.14 -15.44 -26.24
CA LEU A 80 3.82 -15.96 -25.86
C LEU A 80 3.23 -16.89 -26.92
N SER A 81 2.69 -18.02 -26.44
CA SER A 81 1.74 -18.81 -27.20
C SER A 81 0.35 -18.14 -27.25
N ALA A 82 -0.48 -18.53 -28.21
CA ALA A 82 -1.86 -18.02 -28.33
C ALA A 82 -2.70 -18.24 -27.05
N ALA A 83 -2.55 -19.41 -26.41
CA ALA A 83 -3.24 -19.71 -25.15
C ALA A 83 -2.77 -18.80 -24.00
N GLU A 84 -1.48 -18.47 -23.97
CA GLU A 84 -0.94 -17.53 -22.98
C GLU A 84 -1.38 -16.09 -23.26
N GLN A 85 -1.61 -15.71 -24.53
CA GLN A 85 -2.14 -14.38 -24.88
C GLN A 85 -3.58 -14.22 -24.37
N GLU A 86 -4.42 -15.24 -24.56
CA GLU A 86 -5.77 -15.25 -24.00
C GLU A 86 -5.75 -15.21 -22.47
N GLU A 87 -4.84 -15.96 -21.83
CA GLU A 87 -4.66 -15.90 -20.37
C GLU A 87 -4.24 -14.50 -19.91
N LEU A 88 -3.28 -13.87 -20.60
CA LEU A 88 -2.81 -12.53 -20.29
C LEU A 88 -3.94 -11.50 -20.40
N GLN A 89 -4.75 -11.58 -21.46
CA GLN A 89 -5.92 -10.72 -21.65
C GLN A 89 -6.89 -10.85 -20.46
N HIS A 90 -7.27 -12.08 -20.11
CA HIS A 90 -8.19 -12.33 -19.00
C HIS A 90 -7.65 -11.86 -17.64
N LEU A 91 -6.35 -12.08 -17.38
CA LEU A 91 -5.73 -11.64 -16.13
C LEU A 91 -5.62 -10.11 -16.06
N SER A 92 -5.39 -9.45 -17.20
CA SER A 92 -5.32 -7.99 -17.29
C SER A 92 -6.69 -7.36 -17.02
N GLU A 93 -7.75 -7.83 -17.69
CA GLU A 93 -9.13 -7.37 -17.43
C GLU A 93 -9.54 -7.54 -15.97
N LYS A 94 -9.17 -8.67 -15.37
CA LYS A 94 -9.43 -8.93 -13.95
C LYS A 94 -8.67 -7.94 -13.05
N SER A 95 -7.40 -7.67 -13.37
CA SER A 95 -6.57 -6.70 -12.65
C SER A 95 -7.18 -5.30 -12.72
N GLU A 96 -7.55 -4.84 -13.91
CA GLU A 96 -8.17 -3.53 -14.14
C GLU A 96 -9.47 -3.37 -13.37
N LYS A 97 -10.35 -4.38 -13.40
CA LYS A 97 -11.61 -4.35 -12.65
C LYS A 97 -11.39 -4.24 -11.15
N ILE A 98 -10.42 -4.99 -10.60
CA ILE A 98 -10.07 -4.91 -9.18
C ILE A 98 -9.50 -3.53 -8.85
N ASN A 99 -8.61 -2.99 -9.68
CA ASN A 99 -8.04 -1.66 -9.48
C ASN A 99 -9.11 -0.56 -9.54
N ALA A 100 -10.04 -0.63 -10.48
CA ALA A 100 -11.14 0.34 -10.58
C ALA A 100 -12.03 0.31 -9.32
N GLN A 101 -12.39 -0.88 -8.84
CA GLN A 101 -13.13 -1.03 -7.58
C GLN A 101 -12.35 -0.50 -6.39
N ARG A 102 -11.05 -0.80 -6.33
CA ARG A 102 -10.17 -0.34 -5.26
C ARG A 102 -10.10 1.18 -5.25
N LEU A 103 -9.90 1.81 -6.41
CA LEU A 103 -9.81 3.26 -6.54
C LEU A 103 -11.12 3.95 -6.14
N ALA A 104 -12.27 3.37 -6.47
CA ALA A 104 -13.56 3.87 -6.01
C ALA A 104 -13.64 3.89 -4.46
N LYS A 105 -13.16 2.84 -3.79
CA LYS A 105 -13.09 2.78 -2.33
C LYS A 105 -12.11 3.78 -1.74
N VAL A 106 -10.97 4.02 -2.39
CA VAL A 106 -10.04 5.09 -1.96
C VAL A 106 -10.68 6.46 -2.12
N ALA A 107 -11.50 6.69 -3.16
CA ALA A 107 -12.22 7.95 -3.34
C ALA A 107 -13.30 8.18 -2.26
N GLU A 108 -14.01 7.11 -1.86
CA GLU A 108 -14.93 7.14 -0.71
C GLU A 108 -14.16 7.53 0.57
N LEU A 109 -13.00 6.92 0.83
CA LEU A 109 -12.16 7.25 1.98
C LEU A 109 -11.61 8.68 1.93
N ALA A 110 -11.21 9.15 0.75
CA ALA A 110 -10.73 10.51 0.54
C ALA A 110 -11.79 11.57 0.87
N THR A 111 -13.05 11.26 0.58
CA THR A 111 -14.20 12.10 0.96
C THR A 111 -14.36 12.17 2.47
N LEU A 112 -14.25 11.02 3.17
CA LEU A 112 -14.33 10.97 4.64
C LEU A 112 -13.18 11.73 5.31
N TRP A 113 -11.96 11.57 4.77
CA TRP A 113 -10.77 12.25 5.28
C TRP A 113 -10.67 13.72 4.87
N GLN A 114 -11.56 14.19 4.00
CA GLN A 114 -11.54 15.53 3.40
C GLN A 114 -10.16 15.87 2.78
N LYS A 115 -9.57 14.87 2.11
CA LYS A 115 -8.24 14.97 1.50
C LYS A 115 -8.31 14.70 0.00
N PRO A 116 -7.40 15.30 -0.80
CA PRO A 116 -7.27 14.93 -2.20
C PRO A 116 -6.94 13.44 -2.36
N LEU A 117 -7.57 12.78 -3.34
CA LEU A 117 -7.34 11.37 -3.65
C LEU A 117 -5.85 10.99 -3.76
N PRO A 118 -4.98 11.76 -4.45
CA PRO A 118 -3.55 11.46 -4.51
C PRO A 118 -2.86 11.43 -3.13
N GLU A 119 -3.29 12.28 -2.20
CA GLU A 119 -2.74 12.33 -0.85
C GLU A 119 -3.12 11.08 -0.05
N VAL A 120 -4.39 10.64 -0.17
CA VAL A 120 -4.88 9.41 0.47
C VAL A 120 -4.20 8.18 -0.12
N MET A 121 -4.05 8.10 -1.44
CA MET A 121 -3.30 7.03 -2.10
C MET A 121 -1.84 6.96 -1.61
N LYS A 122 -1.19 8.12 -1.40
CA LYS A 122 0.17 8.17 -0.82
C LYS A 122 0.19 7.71 0.64
N GLN A 123 -0.80 8.09 1.43
CA GLN A 123 -0.92 7.68 2.85
C GLN A 123 -1.17 6.19 3.02
N LEU A 124 -1.90 5.57 2.09
CA LEU A 124 -2.15 4.12 2.04
C LEU A 124 -1.03 3.32 1.34
N GLY A 125 0.04 3.97 0.87
CA GLY A 125 1.11 3.29 0.13
C GLY A 125 0.74 2.80 -1.27
N LEU A 126 -0.37 3.27 -1.83
CA LEU A 126 -0.92 2.86 -3.13
C LEU A 126 -0.34 3.64 -4.31
N TRP A 127 0.29 4.80 -4.07
CA TRP A 127 0.79 5.69 -5.12
C TRP A 127 1.78 5.00 -6.10
N ARG A 128 2.65 4.13 -5.60
CA ARG A 128 3.62 3.41 -6.45
C ARG A 128 2.98 2.37 -7.36
N SER A 129 1.78 1.88 -7.04
CA SER A 129 1.07 0.88 -7.85
C SER A 129 0.36 1.44 -9.09
N TYR A 130 0.33 2.78 -9.28
CA TYR A 130 -0.35 3.44 -10.40
C TYR A 130 0.56 4.39 -11.20
N ALA A 131 1.86 4.46 -10.87
CA ALA A 131 2.85 5.32 -11.53
C ALA A 131 3.78 4.53 -12.48
N GLN A 132 3.38 3.31 -12.87
CA GLN A 132 4.07 2.47 -13.85
C GLN A 132 3.28 2.46 -15.15
#